data_AF-A0A1Y6CDR5-F1
#
_entry.id   AF-A0A1Y6CDR5-F1
#
_cell.length_a   1.000
_cell.length_b   1.000
_cell.length_c   1.000
_cell.angle_alpha   90.00
_cell.angle_beta   90.00
_cell.angle_gamma   90.00
#
_symmetry.space_group_name_H-M   'P 1'
#
loop_
_entity.id
_entity.type
_entity.pdbx_description
1 polymer ?
#
loop_
_entity_poly.entity_id
_entity_poly.type
_entity_poly.pdbx_seq_one_letter_code
_entity_poly.pdbx_strand_id
1 'polypeptide(L)'
;MKPTFCQCCNRQYVTPEDYLKGTSKFRVCSRGNLWFECSCGSGMILKKGEFEWYSPTLNMSDAAKTVFSSVQEIKNIPLIPSAVIKLQSLIADENSSTKDIKEALKMAPNIALAIINSANNIRAASVPEITSLEHAVSYVGRKTLSDMILAETLQEFDFKTNEFSKDKYWQEAILTGRIAEYIAKNYAPSVNKDEAYIAGSLCNVGKVVSAICFPETTDDITRTSDNPRRPKTYQEAEDQLRSISHIVLGEVAAALWGFPEYIVHSLSSHHLKPNDVDDLAEDDTDFLDEDDDKPEHEGPTLQQVVALANQYTHWVMLQPHRMDETLFEKYAKIFGFDEKKRDEVGTSLMEFREKAAS
;
A
#
# COMPACT_ATOMS: atom_id res chain seq x y z
N MET A 1 -14.64 -29.87 -7.63
CA MET A 1 -15.09 -28.81 -6.69
C MET A 1 -16.61 -28.84 -6.60
N LYS A 2 -17.21 -28.65 -5.41
CA LYS A 2 -18.66 -28.40 -5.32
C LYS A 2 -18.93 -27.02 -5.94
N PRO A 3 -19.84 -26.89 -6.92
CA PRO A 3 -20.21 -25.58 -7.45
C PRO A 3 -20.82 -24.75 -6.34
N THR A 4 -20.27 -23.57 -6.10
CA THR A 4 -20.88 -22.56 -5.22
C THR A 4 -21.69 -21.61 -6.09
N PHE A 5 -22.84 -21.18 -5.62
CA PHE A 5 -23.69 -20.23 -6.35
C PHE A 5 -23.94 -19.00 -5.50
N CYS A 6 -23.84 -17.83 -6.12
CA CYS A 6 -24.33 -16.59 -5.52
C CYS A 6 -25.85 -16.68 -5.38
N GLN A 7 -26.35 -16.61 -4.14
CA GLN A 7 -27.80 -16.66 -3.87
C GLN A 7 -28.55 -15.41 -4.35
N CYS A 8 -27.85 -14.34 -4.73
CA CYS A 8 -28.44 -13.08 -5.17
C CYS A 8 -28.57 -12.99 -6.71
N CYS A 9 -27.48 -13.23 -7.45
CA CYS A 9 -27.49 -13.15 -8.92
C CYS A 9 -27.40 -14.50 -9.64
N ASN A 10 -27.39 -15.61 -8.88
CA ASN A 10 -27.28 -16.97 -9.38
C ASN A 10 -26.01 -17.26 -10.20
N ARG A 11 -24.99 -16.40 -10.07
CA ARG A 11 -23.67 -16.64 -10.65
C ARG A 11 -23.07 -17.92 -10.07
N GLN A 12 -22.56 -18.76 -10.96
CA GLN A 12 -21.90 -20.00 -10.60
C GLN A 12 -20.39 -19.81 -10.48
N TYR A 13 -19.81 -20.52 -9.53
CA TYR A 13 -18.38 -20.55 -9.28
C TYR A 13 -17.88 -22.00 -9.32
N VAL A 14 -17.15 -22.33 -10.38
CA VAL A 14 -16.69 -23.68 -10.69
C VAL A 14 -15.17 -23.77 -10.67
N THR A 15 -14.48 -22.79 -11.26
CA THR A 15 -13.01 -22.72 -11.33
C THR A 15 -12.46 -21.60 -10.42
N PRO A 16 -11.16 -21.61 -10.07
CA PRO A 16 -10.53 -20.52 -9.33
C PRO A 16 -10.77 -19.14 -9.98
N GLU A 17 -10.70 -19.07 -11.31
CA GLU A 17 -10.89 -17.85 -12.09
C GLU A 17 -12.29 -17.26 -11.92
N ASP A 18 -13.31 -18.09 -11.68
CA ASP A 18 -14.66 -17.61 -11.39
C ASP A 18 -14.70 -16.78 -10.11
N TYR A 19 -13.84 -17.10 -9.14
CA TYR A 19 -13.71 -16.37 -7.88
C TYR A 19 -12.71 -15.21 -7.95
N LEU A 20 -11.98 -15.04 -9.06
CA LEU A 20 -11.11 -13.90 -9.31
C LEU A 20 -11.75 -12.87 -10.25
N LYS A 21 -12.57 -13.32 -11.21
CA LYS A 21 -13.19 -12.46 -12.22
C LYS A 21 -14.46 -11.80 -11.69
N GLY A 22 -14.51 -10.47 -11.55
CA GLY A 22 -15.74 -9.75 -11.17
C GLY A 22 -16.26 -10.09 -9.76
N THR A 23 -15.45 -10.72 -8.93
CA THR A 23 -15.59 -10.82 -7.47
C THR A 23 -14.65 -9.80 -6.87
N SER A 24 -15.01 -9.26 -5.73
CA SER A 24 -14.16 -8.28 -5.05
C SER A 24 -14.13 -8.56 -3.56
N LYS A 25 -13.04 -8.13 -2.91
CA LYS A 25 -12.94 -7.98 -1.45
C LYS A 25 -12.92 -9.29 -0.69
N PHE A 26 -11.74 -9.86 -0.61
CA PHE A 26 -11.47 -11.00 0.24
C PHE A 26 -11.31 -10.54 1.70
N ARG A 27 -12.01 -11.18 2.64
CA ARG A 27 -11.79 -11.00 4.08
C ARG A 27 -11.65 -12.36 4.72
N VAL A 28 -10.82 -12.49 5.74
CA VAL A 28 -10.70 -13.73 6.50
C VAL A 28 -11.35 -13.51 7.85
N CYS A 29 -12.37 -14.30 8.21
CA CYS A 29 -12.98 -14.19 9.53
C CYS A 29 -12.07 -14.82 10.61
N SER A 30 -12.38 -14.60 11.89
CA SER A 30 -11.60 -15.17 13.02
C SER A 30 -11.50 -16.70 13.02
N ARG A 31 -12.39 -17.39 12.30
CA ARG A 31 -12.35 -18.85 12.08
C ARG A 31 -11.55 -19.26 10.84
N GLY A 32 -10.95 -18.31 10.12
CA GLY A 32 -10.13 -18.54 8.93
C GLY A 32 -10.90 -18.73 7.63
N ASN A 33 -12.22 -18.49 7.62
CA ASN A 33 -13.03 -18.59 6.40
C ASN A 33 -12.90 -17.32 5.57
N LEU A 34 -12.87 -17.46 4.25
CA LEU A 34 -13.02 -16.34 3.35
C LEU A 34 -14.41 -15.77 3.41
N TRP A 35 -14.49 -14.47 3.28
CA TRP A 35 -15.61 -13.74 2.76
C TRP A 35 -15.20 -13.07 1.47
N PHE A 36 -16.04 -13.14 0.44
CA PHE A 36 -15.84 -12.39 -0.80
C PHE A 36 -17.17 -11.82 -1.27
N GLU A 37 -17.13 -10.70 -2.00
CA GLU A 37 -18.32 -10.14 -2.64
C GLU A 37 -18.44 -10.64 -4.07
N CYS A 38 -19.62 -11.18 -4.41
CA CYS A 38 -20.01 -11.45 -5.79
C CYS A 38 -20.10 -10.15 -6.60
N SER A 39 -20.05 -10.24 -7.93
CA SER A 39 -20.30 -9.12 -8.87
C SER A 39 -21.60 -8.34 -8.60
N CYS A 40 -22.59 -8.96 -7.98
CA CYS A 40 -23.86 -8.32 -7.61
C CYS A 40 -23.85 -7.67 -6.22
N GLY A 41 -22.71 -7.63 -5.53
CA GLY A 41 -22.53 -7.05 -4.20
C GLY A 41 -22.97 -7.93 -3.03
N SER A 42 -23.36 -9.19 -3.25
CA SER A 42 -23.69 -10.11 -2.16
C SER A 42 -22.44 -10.70 -1.53
N GLY A 43 -22.35 -10.69 -0.20
CA GLY A 43 -21.31 -11.40 0.54
C GLY A 43 -21.47 -12.92 0.47
N MET A 44 -20.39 -13.63 0.17
CA MET A 44 -20.29 -15.08 0.10
C MET A 44 -19.15 -15.54 1.00
N ILE A 45 -19.19 -16.80 1.45
CA ILE A 45 -18.20 -17.37 2.38
C ILE A 45 -17.56 -18.62 1.76
N LEU A 46 -16.23 -18.70 1.73
CA LEU A 46 -15.51 -19.96 1.49
C LEU A 46 -14.94 -20.45 2.82
N LYS A 47 -15.23 -21.68 3.22
CA LYS A 47 -14.69 -22.20 4.49
C LYS A 47 -13.20 -22.48 4.34
N LYS A 48 -12.45 -22.29 5.43
CA LYS A 48 -11.03 -22.63 5.48
C LYS A 48 -10.84 -24.10 5.09
N GLY A 49 -9.97 -24.39 4.12
CA GLY A 49 -9.68 -25.74 3.65
C GLY A 49 -10.76 -26.36 2.76
N GLU A 50 -11.73 -25.58 2.29
CA GLU A 50 -12.77 -26.05 1.35
C GLU A 50 -12.26 -26.16 -0.09
N PHE A 51 -11.24 -25.36 -0.46
CA PHE A 51 -10.65 -25.33 -1.79
C PHE A 51 -9.13 -25.11 -1.71
N GLU A 52 -8.34 -25.87 -2.48
CA GLU A 52 -6.86 -25.77 -2.49
C GLU A 52 -6.35 -24.45 -3.09
N TRP A 53 -7.02 -23.88 -4.10
CA TRP A 53 -6.65 -22.61 -4.72
C TRP A 53 -7.00 -21.38 -3.89
N TYR A 54 -7.83 -21.55 -2.85
CA TYR A 54 -8.25 -20.44 -2.02
C TYR A 54 -7.39 -20.36 -0.75
N SER A 55 -6.36 -19.51 -0.80
CA SER A 55 -5.65 -19.07 0.38
C SER A 55 -5.31 -17.58 0.28
N PRO A 56 -5.56 -16.76 1.32
CA PRO A 56 -5.03 -15.39 1.38
C PRO A 56 -3.49 -15.38 1.31
N THR A 57 -2.85 -16.53 1.52
CA THR A 57 -1.40 -16.71 1.46
C THR A 57 -0.85 -16.99 0.05
N LEU A 58 -1.69 -17.04 -0.99
CA LEU A 58 -1.25 -17.44 -2.33
C LEU A 58 -0.20 -16.46 -2.89
N ASN A 59 -0.38 -15.17 -2.65
CA ASN A 59 0.54 -14.11 -3.09
C ASN A 59 1.45 -13.64 -1.95
N MET A 60 1.66 -14.46 -0.92
CA MET A 60 2.56 -14.15 0.20
C MET A 60 3.88 -14.91 0.05
N SER A 61 4.99 -14.25 0.36
CA SER A 61 6.29 -14.88 0.61
C SER A 61 6.20 -15.90 1.74
N ASP A 62 7.09 -16.89 1.76
CA ASP A 62 7.07 -17.93 2.80
C ASP A 62 7.24 -17.39 4.23
N ALA A 63 7.98 -16.28 4.37
CA ALA A 63 8.05 -15.53 5.62
C ALA A 63 6.67 -15.01 6.04
N ALA A 64 5.94 -14.37 5.12
CA ALA A 64 4.58 -13.90 5.36
C ALA A 64 3.59 -15.05 5.63
N LYS A 65 3.68 -16.18 4.91
CA LYS A 65 2.85 -17.37 5.18
C LYS A 65 3.10 -17.92 6.60
N THR A 66 4.36 -17.99 7.01
CA THR A 66 4.77 -18.47 8.34
C THR A 66 4.25 -17.54 9.44
N VAL A 67 4.44 -16.24 9.26
CA VAL A 67 3.98 -15.22 10.19
C VAL A 67 2.46 -15.22 10.31
N PHE A 68 1.72 -15.25 9.19
CA PHE A 68 0.27 -15.32 9.17
C PHE A 68 -0.30 -16.57 9.87
N SER A 69 0.36 -17.72 9.72
CA SER A 69 -0.10 -18.97 10.32
C SER A 69 0.25 -19.09 11.81
N SER A 70 1.36 -18.51 12.25
CA SER A 70 1.95 -18.77 13.57
C SER A 70 1.67 -17.66 14.59
N VAL A 71 1.39 -16.43 14.15
CA VAL A 71 1.27 -15.26 15.04
C VAL A 71 -0.20 -14.90 15.24
N GLN A 72 -0.69 -14.97 16.49
CA GLN A 72 -2.12 -14.79 16.77
C GLN A 72 -2.55 -13.32 16.68
N GLU A 73 -1.66 -12.41 17.07
CA GLU A 73 -1.88 -10.97 17.12
C GLU A 73 -2.18 -10.39 15.75
N ILE A 74 -1.67 -11.02 14.68
CA ILE A 74 -1.95 -10.67 13.28
C ILE A 74 -3.43 -10.85 12.92
N LYS A 75 -4.16 -11.68 13.65
CA LYS A 75 -5.63 -11.78 13.50
C LYS A 75 -6.36 -10.53 13.98
N ASN A 76 -5.68 -9.64 14.71
CA ASN A 76 -6.22 -8.36 15.17
C ASN A 76 -5.97 -7.23 14.17
N ILE A 77 -5.34 -7.49 13.02
CA ILE A 77 -5.18 -6.48 11.97
C ILE A 77 -6.59 -5.95 11.60
N PRO A 78 -6.82 -4.64 11.77
CA PRO A 78 -8.12 -4.06 11.46
C PRO A 78 -8.37 -4.16 9.96
N LEU A 79 -9.62 -4.45 9.62
CA LEU A 79 -10.01 -4.59 8.22
C LEU A 79 -10.27 -3.21 7.63
N ILE A 80 -9.54 -2.85 6.57
CA ILE A 80 -9.89 -1.69 5.77
C ILE A 80 -11.28 -1.93 5.15
N PRO A 81 -12.25 -0.99 5.30
CA PRO A 81 -13.53 -1.12 4.65
C PRO A 81 -13.30 -1.20 3.15
N SER A 82 -13.80 -2.27 2.58
CA SER A 82 -13.66 -2.54 1.16
C SER A 82 -14.18 -1.45 0.20
N ALA A 83 -15.00 -0.52 0.69
CA ALA A 83 -15.36 0.69 -0.02
C ALA A 83 -14.12 1.55 -0.30
N VAL A 84 -13.22 1.71 0.68
CA VAL A 84 -11.95 2.45 0.58
C VAL A 84 -11.10 1.93 -0.57
N ILE A 85 -10.95 0.61 -0.67
CA ILE A 85 -10.14 -0.03 -1.73
C ILE A 85 -10.76 0.25 -3.10
N LYS A 86 -12.08 0.11 -3.22
CA LYS A 86 -12.81 0.47 -4.43
C LYS A 86 -12.69 1.96 -4.76
N LEU A 87 -12.73 2.83 -3.75
CA LEU A 87 -12.50 4.27 -3.94
C LEU A 87 -11.11 4.54 -4.50
N GLN A 88 -10.07 3.96 -3.91
CA GLN A 88 -8.68 4.13 -4.37
C GLN A 88 -8.52 3.69 -5.82
N SER A 89 -9.10 2.53 -6.19
CA SER A 89 -9.13 2.05 -7.57
C SER A 89 -9.87 3.00 -8.51
N LEU A 90 -11.05 3.50 -8.12
CA LEU A 90 -11.80 4.47 -8.93
C LEU A 90 -11.07 5.81 -9.06
N ILE A 91 -10.34 6.24 -8.03
CA ILE A 91 -9.58 7.49 -8.05
C ILE A 91 -8.40 7.38 -9.02
N ALA A 92 -7.72 6.22 -9.04
CA ALA A 92 -6.61 5.92 -9.94
C ALA A 92 -7.04 5.70 -11.40
N ASP A 93 -8.28 5.22 -11.65
CA ASP A 93 -8.80 5.07 -13.01
C ASP A 93 -9.15 6.44 -13.62
N GLU A 94 -8.38 6.86 -14.63
CA GLU A 94 -8.60 8.11 -15.38
C GLU A 94 -9.92 8.12 -16.15
N ASN A 95 -10.51 6.95 -16.45
CA ASN A 95 -11.80 6.84 -17.13
C ASN A 95 -13.00 6.94 -16.19
N SER A 96 -12.77 6.84 -14.87
CA SER A 96 -13.85 6.97 -13.91
C SER A 96 -14.37 8.41 -13.89
N SER A 97 -15.62 8.61 -13.54
CA SER A 97 -16.19 9.96 -13.36
C SER A 97 -16.20 10.37 -11.88
N THR A 98 -16.27 11.68 -11.60
CA THR A 98 -16.53 12.21 -10.25
C THR A 98 -17.80 11.61 -9.64
N LYS A 99 -18.78 11.24 -10.47
CA LYS A 99 -20.01 10.58 -10.05
C LYS A 99 -19.75 9.16 -9.53
N ASP A 100 -18.86 8.40 -10.18
CA ASP A 100 -18.52 7.03 -9.76
C ASP A 100 -17.83 7.03 -8.39
N ILE A 101 -16.91 7.99 -8.19
CA ILE A 101 -16.21 8.22 -6.92
C ILE A 101 -17.21 8.59 -5.81
N LYS A 102 -18.15 9.49 -6.10
CA LYS A 102 -19.22 9.89 -5.16
C LYS A 102 -20.10 8.71 -4.74
N GLU A 103 -20.54 7.87 -5.69
CA GLU A 103 -21.37 6.70 -5.34
C GLU A 103 -20.60 5.71 -4.46
N ALA A 104 -19.29 5.57 -4.67
CA ALA A 104 -18.45 4.76 -3.79
C ALA A 104 -18.33 5.40 -2.39
N LEU A 105 -18.11 6.72 -2.31
CA LEU A 105 -18.00 7.46 -1.05
C LEU A 105 -19.28 7.44 -0.19
N LYS A 106 -20.46 7.31 -0.80
CA LYS A 106 -21.72 7.13 -0.05
C LYS A 106 -21.72 5.88 0.83
N MET A 107 -20.90 4.88 0.49
CA MET A 107 -20.75 3.66 1.28
C MET A 107 -19.77 3.84 2.46
N ALA A 108 -19.09 4.99 2.55
CA ALA A 108 -18.13 5.35 3.60
C ALA A 108 -18.40 6.78 4.13
N PRO A 109 -19.48 6.98 4.91
CA PRO A 109 -19.97 8.31 5.29
C PRO A 109 -19.02 9.10 6.21
N ASN A 110 -18.23 8.40 7.05
CA ASN A 110 -17.13 8.96 7.85
C ASN A 110 -16.07 9.64 6.95
N ILE A 111 -15.60 8.92 5.94
CA ILE A 111 -14.60 9.39 4.98
C ILE A 111 -15.16 10.55 4.14
N ALA A 112 -16.42 10.44 3.70
CA ALA A 112 -17.10 11.51 2.96
C ALA A 112 -17.19 12.82 3.76
N LEU A 113 -17.48 12.73 5.07
CA LEU A 113 -17.53 13.91 5.95
C LEU A 113 -16.15 14.52 6.15
N ALA A 114 -15.12 13.69 6.36
CA ALA A 114 -13.75 14.15 6.50
C ALA A 114 -13.23 14.88 5.24
N ILE A 115 -13.59 14.40 4.05
CA ILE A 115 -13.26 15.06 2.78
C ILE A 115 -13.95 16.44 2.69
N ILE A 116 -15.23 16.53 3.06
CA ILE A 116 -15.96 17.82 3.05
C ILE A 116 -15.32 18.81 4.03
N ASN A 117 -15.00 18.36 5.25
CA ASN A 117 -14.35 19.20 6.26
C ASN A 117 -12.97 19.68 5.78
N SER A 118 -12.17 18.77 5.24
CA SER A 118 -10.85 19.08 4.72
C SER A 118 -10.90 20.04 3.53
N ALA A 119 -11.84 19.84 2.61
CA ALA A 119 -12.08 20.75 1.49
C ALA A 119 -12.43 22.17 1.97
N ASN A 120 -13.24 22.30 3.02
CA ASN A 120 -13.56 23.60 3.62
C ASN A 120 -12.36 24.24 4.34
N ASN A 121 -11.49 23.44 4.96
CA ASN A 121 -10.30 23.94 5.64
C ASN A 121 -9.27 24.54 4.66
N ILE A 122 -9.11 23.94 3.48
CA ILE A 122 -8.19 24.44 2.45
C ILE A 122 -8.86 25.40 1.46
N ARG A 123 -10.16 25.71 1.62
CA ARG A 123 -10.84 26.59 0.66
C ARG A 123 -10.36 28.04 0.80
N ALA A 124 -10.22 28.73 -0.33
CA ALA A 124 -9.97 30.16 -0.30
C ALA A 124 -11.17 30.91 0.31
N ALA A 125 -10.92 32.00 1.05
CA ALA A 125 -11.98 32.77 1.73
C ALA A 125 -13.09 33.23 0.79
N SER A 126 -12.77 33.47 -0.49
CA SER A 126 -13.68 33.88 -1.57
C SER A 126 -14.60 32.78 -2.12
N VAL A 127 -14.31 31.50 -1.85
CA VAL A 127 -15.14 30.37 -2.30
C VAL A 127 -16.28 30.16 -1.30
N PRO A 128 -17.54 29.95 -1.69
CA PRO A 128 -18.59 29.62 -0.72
C PRO A 128 -18.32 28.32 0.04
N GLU A 129 -18.97 28.11 1.20
CA GLU A 129 -18.87 26.86 1.95
C GLU A 129 -19.23 25.64 1.08
N ILE A 130 -18.38 24.62 1.12
CA ILE A 130 -18.53 23.40 0.35
C ILE A 130 -19.43 22.45 1.16
N THR A 131 -20.67 22.29 0.72
CA THR A 131 -21.68 21.46 1.42
C THR A 131 -22.01 20.17 0.68
N SER A 132 -21.50 19.98 -0.54
CA SER A 132 -21.72 18.79 -1.35
C SER A 132 -20.41 18.03 -1.58
N LEU A 133 -20.51 16.70 -1.52
CA LEU A 133 -19.37 15.81 -1.75
C LEU A 133 -18.81 15.94 -3.17
N GLU A 134 -19.67 16.18 -4.15
CA GLU A 134 -19.29 16.35 -5.55
C GLU A 134 -18.46 17.62 -5.76
N HIS A 135 -18.83 18.71 -5.08
CA HIS A 135 -18.04 19.93 -5.06
C HIS A 135 -16.73 19.72 -4.30
N ALA A 136 -16.75 19.02 -3.16
CA ALA A 136 -15.54 18.71 -2.39
C ALA A 136 -14.53 17.90 -3.21
N VAL A 137 -14.96 16.81 -3.86
CA VAL A 137 -14.11 15.97 -4.72
C VAL A 137 -13.52 16.78 -5.87
N SER A 138 -14.32 17.63 -6.51
CA SER A 138 -13.87 18.48 -7.62
C SER A 138 -12.90 19.57 -7.14
N TYR A 139 -13.09 20.09 -5.93
CA TYR A 139 -12.27 21.16 -5.35
C TYR A 139 -10.90 20.65 -4.89
N VAL A 140 -10.85 19.51 -4.19
CA VAL A 140 -9.58 18.94 -3.69
C VAL A 140 -8.80 18.21 -4.79
N GLY A 141 -9.50 17.67 -5.79
CA GLY A 141 -8.91 16.87 -6.87
C GLY A 141 -8.62 15.43 -6.46
N ARG A 142 -8.50 14.55 -7.46
CA ARG A 142 -8.33 13.09 -7.28
C ARG A 142 -7.15 12.70 -6.40
N LYS A 143 -6.00 13.34 -6.60
CA LYS A 143 -4.77 13.05 -5.84
C LYS A 143 -4.95 13.34 -4.35
N THR A 144 -5.39 14.56 -4.01
CA THR A 144 -5.68 14.96 -2.63
C THR A 144 -6.79 14.11 -2.01
N LEU A 145 -7.78 13.70 -2.81
CA LEU A 145 -8.82 12.80 -2.36
C LEU A 145 -8.26 11.42 -1.99
N SER A 146 -7.33 10.87 -2.78
CA SER A 146 -6.61 9.63 -2.48
C SER A 146 -5.86 9.72 -1.15
N ASP A 147 -5.09 10.80 -0.96
CA ASP A 147 -4.35 11.10 0.29
C ASP A 147 -5.31 11.06 1.49
N MET A 148 -6.42 11.81 1.40
CA MET A 148 -7.42 11.94 2.47
C MET A 148 -8.06 10.59 2.80
N ILE A 149 -8.46 9.81 1.80
CA ILE A 149 -9.12 8.52 2.03
C ILE A 149 -8.21 7.53 2.73
N LEU A 150 -6.93 7.45 2.34
CA LEU A 150 -5.96 6.58 3.01
C LEU A 150 -5.75 7.03 4.45
N ALA A 151 -5.52 8.33 4.66
CA ALA A 151 -5.31 8.89 5.99
C ALA A 151 -6.52 8.63 6.91
N GLU A 152 -7.73 8.90 6.45
CA GLU A 152 -8.96 8.73 7.24
C GLU A 152 -9.24 7.26 7.58
N THR A 153 -9.07 6.36 6.61
CA THR A 153 -9.28 4.92 6.81
C THR A 153 -8.41 4.35 7.93
N LEU A 154 -7.16 4.81 7.96
CA LEU A 154 -6.14 4.31 8.86
C LEU A 154 -6.07 5.16 10.14
N GLN A 155 -6.70 6.34 10.14
CA GLN A 155 -6.94 7.15 11.33
C GLN A 155 -7.90 6.47 12.33
N GLU A 156 -8.80 5.63 11.86
CA GLU A 156 -9.69 4.85 12.73
C GLU A 156 -8.96 3.76 13.54
N PHE A 157 -7.69 3.49 13.23
CA PHE A 157 -6.92 2.49 13.96
C PHE A 157 -6.39 3.06 15.28
N ASP A 158 -6.73 2.38 16.37
CA ASP A 158 -6.28 2.70 17.72
C ASP A 158 -4.82 2.25 17.91
N PHE A 159 -3.91 3.21 18.09
CA PHE A 159 -2.49 2.94 18.32
C PHE A 159 -2.20 3.08 19.81
N LYS A 160 -1.72 2.00 20.42
CA LYS A 160 -1.34 1.98 21.85
C LYS A 160 0.15 2.24 22.06
N THR A 161 0.79 2.87 21.09
CA THR A 161 2.21 3.24 21.07
C THR A 161 2.42 4.60 21.72
N ASN A 162 3.56 4.79 22.37
CA ASN A 162 3.97 6.06 22.99
C ASN A 162 5.07 6.77 22.20
N GLU A 163 5.93 6.02 21.52
CA GLU A 163 7.08 6.54 20.76
C GLU A 163 6.74 6.62 19.26
N PHE A 164 6.02 5.63 18.73
CA PHE A 164 5.61 5.62 17.32
C PHE A 164 4.53 6.67 17.07
N SER A 165 4.90 7.70 16.30
CA SER A 165 4.01 8.81 15.96
C SER A 165 3.22 8.53 14.68
N LYS A 166 1.91 8.39 14.84
CA LYS A 166 0.93 8.27 13.75
C LYS A 166 1.07 9.39 12.73
N ASP A 167 1.13 10.63 13.19
CA ASP A 167 1.19 11.80 12.31
C ASP A 167 2.47 11.85 11.49
N LYS A 168 3.62 11.54 12.09
CA LYS A 168 4.90 11.45 11.37
C LYS A 168 4.86 10.33 10.32
N TYR A 169 4.31 9.17 10.67
CA TYR A 169 4.14 8.08 9.73
C TYR A 169 3.29 8.49 8.52
N TRP A 170 2.18 9.21 8.73
CA TRP A 170 1.33 9.66 7.61
C TRP A 170 2.03 10.66 6.70
N GLN A 171 2.78 11.59 7.27
CA GLN A 171 3.57 12.54 6.50
C GLN A 171 4.60 11.81 5.63
N GLU A 172 5.30 10.81 6.19
CA GLU A 172 6.25 9.95 5.48
C GLU A 172 5.56 9.15 4.35
N ALA A 173 4.41 8.53 4.64
CA ALA A 173 3.65 7.73 3.67
C ALA A 173 3.18 8.56 2.47
N ILE A 174 2.50 9.68 2.73
CA ILE A 174 2.01 10.60 1.68
C ILE A 174 3.17 11.14 0.84
N LEU A 175 4.27 11.53 1.50
CA LEU A 175 5.45 12.03 0.79
C LEU A 175 6.06 10.95 -0.09
N THR A 176 6.16 9.71 0.39
CA THR A 176 6.68 8.57 -0.39
C THR A 176 5.83 8.29 -1.63
N GLY A 177 4.50 8.31 -1.50
CA GLY A 177 3.59 8.19 -2.63
C GLY A 177 3.81 9.31 -3.66
N ARG A 178 3.91 10.57 -3.22
CA ARG A 178 4.16 11.72 -4.12
C ARG A 178 5.49 11.62 -4.84
N ILE A 179 6.54 11.16 -4.15
CA ILE A 179 7.86 10.94 -4.75
C ILE A 179 7.81 9.79 -5.76
N ALA A 180 7.14 8.67 -5.43
CA ALA A 180 6.99 7.54 -6.34
C ALA A 180 6.25 7.93 -7.63
N GLU A 181 5.17 8.70 -7.52
CA GLU A 181 4.46 9.26 -8.69
C GLU A 181 5.38 10.13 -9.56
N TYR A 182 6.16 11.01 -8.91
CA TYR A 182 7.11 11.88 -9.60
C TYR A 182 8.18 11.06 -10.33
N ILE A 183 8.72 10.02 -9.69
CA ILE A 183 9.74 9.16 -10.29
C ILE A 183 9.15 8.40 -11.48
N ALA A 184 7.97 7.77 -11.33
CA ALA A 184 7.28 7.09 -12.41
C ALA A 184 7.07 8.02 -13.61
N LYS A 185 6.50 9.21 -13.37
CA LYS A 185 6.19 10.18 -14.43
C LYS A 185 7.42 10.66 -15.22
N ASN A 186 8.56 10.86 -14.56
CA ASN A 186 9.71 11.52 -15.17
C ASN A 186 10.83 10.55 -15.58
N TYR A 187 10.90 9.37 -14.97
CA TYR A 187 12.05 8.47 -15.08
C TYR A 187 11.70 7.00 -15.28
N ALA A 188 10.43 6.60 -15.17
CA ALA A 188 9.97 5.25 -15.50
C ALA A 188 8.62 5.29 -16.24
N PRO A 189 8.60 5.75 -17.50
CA PRO A 189 7.36 5.98 -18.26
C PRO A 189 6.53 4.71 -18.52
N SER A 190 7.12 3.52 -18.36
CA SER A 190 6.44 2.23 -18.42
C SER A 190 5.65 1.91 -17.14
N VAL A 191 5.94 2.58 -16.03
CA VAL A 191 5.24 2.41 -14.74
C VAL A 191 4.06 3.38 -14.67
N ASN A 192 2.88 2.86 -14.32
CA ASN A 192 1.72 3.71 -14.09
C ASN A 192 1.97 4.61 -12.85
N LYS A 193 1.91 5.93 -13.05
CA LYS A 193 2.16 6.93 -12.01
C LYS A 193 1.22 6.83 -10.80
N ASP A 194 -0.04 6.45 -11.01
CA ASP A 194 -1.06 6.40 -9.97
C ASP A 194 -0.91 5.11 -9.15
N GLU A 195 -0.53 4.00 -9.81
CA GLU A 195 -0.11 2.77 -9.13
C GLU A 195 1.16 2.99 -8.29
N ALA A 196 2.14 3.73 -8.82
CA ALA A 196 3.34 4.14 -8.08
C ALA A 196 3.01 4.98 -6.85
N TYR A 197 2.08 5.93 -6.97
CA TYR A 197 1.61 6.72 -5.85
C TYR A 197 0.98 5.85 -4.75
N ILE A 198 0.08 4.93 -5.11
CA ILE A 198 -0.60 4.05 -4.14
C ILE A 198 0.42 3.11 -3.48
N ALA A 199 1.25 2.44 -4.28
CA ALA A 199 2.25 1.50 -3.77
C ALA A 199 3.28 2.21 -2.86
N GLY A 200 3.74 3.40 -3.24
CA GLY A 200 4.63 4.23 -2.42
C GLY A 200 3.97 4.70 -1.12
N SER A 201 2.68 5.03 -1.15
CA SER A 201 1.94 5.43 0.06
C SER A 201 1.77 4.26 1.05
N LEU A 202 1.73 3.03 0.55
CA LEU A 202 1.47 1.83 1.35
C LEU A 202 2.75 1.04 1.70
N CYS A 203 3.90 1.36 1.12
CA CYS A 203 5.10 0.51 1.21
C CYS A 203 5.51 0.22 2.66
N ASN A 204 5.33 1.19 3.56
CA ASN A 204 5.66 1.07 4.98
C ASN A 204 4.47 0.69 5.89
N VAL A 205 3.33 0.26 5.35
CA VAL A 205 2.10 0.01 6.14
C VAL A 205 2.26 -1.08 7.19
N GLY A 206 3.25 -1.96 7.04
CA GLY A 206 3.60 -2.92 8.09
C GLY A 206 4.08 -2.28 9.39
N LYS A 207 4.56 -1.03 9.39
CA LYS A 207 4.87 -0.28 10.62
C LYS A 207 3.59 0.03 11.41
N VAL A 208 2.50 0.34 10.73
CA VAL A 208 1.17 0.51 11.34
C VAL A 208 0.64 -0.81 11.87
N VAL A 209 0.79 -1.89 11.11
CA VAL A 209 0.44 -3.25 11.56
C VAL A 209 1.20 -3.63 12.82
N SER A 210 2.50 -3.34 12.87
CA SER A 210 3.35 -3.50 14.05
C SER A 210 2.80 -2.69 15.22
N ALA A 211 2.50 -1.40 15.03
CA ALA A 211 1.98 -0.52 16.09
C ALA A 211 0.65 -1.01 16.69
N ILE A 212 -0.19 -1.66 15.89
CA ILE A 212 -1.48 -2.19 16.34
C ILE A 212 -1.31 -3.54 17.06
N CYS A 213 -0.52 -4.45 16.47
CA CYS A 213 -0.41 -5.82 16.95
C CYS A 213 0.63 -5.99 18.06
N PHE A 214 1.69 -5.17 18.05
CA PHE A 214 2.87 -5.25 18.91
C PHE A 214 3.33 -3.87 19.41
N PRO A 215 2.45 -3.07 20.05
CA PRO A 215 2.73 -1.66 20.37
C PRO A 215 4.02 -1.46 21.18
N GLU A 216 4.31 -2.32 22.17
CA GLU A 216 5.53 -2.26 22.98
C GLU A 216 6.79 -2.49 22.12
N THR A 217 6.75 -3.50 21.24
CA THR A 217 7.84 -3.78 20.30
C THR A 217 8.03 -2.64 19.32
N THR A 218 6.95 -2.03 18.81
CA THR A 218 7.03 -0.86 17.95
C THR A 218 7.68 0.32 18.66
N ASP A 219 7.33 0.58 19.92
CA ASP A 219 7.98 1.64 20.71
C ASP A 219 9.47 1.38 20.90
N ASP A 220 9.87 0.13 21.14
CA ASP A 220 11.29 -0.25 21.24
C ASP A 220 12.04 -0.11 19.91
N ILE A 221 11.42 -0.47 18.78
CA ILE A 221 11.98 -0.25 17.44
C ILE A 221 12.17 1.25 17.21
N THR A 222 11.14 2.06 17.45
CA THR A 222 11.20 3.52 17.25
C THR A 222 12.27 4.16 18.13
N ARG A 223 12.37 3.77 19.41
CA ARG A 223 13.42 4.27 20.30
C ARG A 223 14.82 3.87 19.85
N THR A 224 14.95 2.68 19.25
CA THR A 224 16.23 2.17 18.74
C THR A 224 16.63 2.88 17.44
N SER A 225 15.70 3.06 16.49
CA SER A 225 15.97 3.76 15.23
C SER A 225 16.30 5.23 15.45
N ASP A 226 15.57 5.88 16.38
CA ASP A 226 15.65 7.33 16.59
C ASP A 226 16.69 7.72 17.63
N ASN A 227 17.51 6.76 18.09
CA ASN A 227 18.54 7.01 19.06
C ASN A 227 19.60 7.97 18.47
N PRO A 228 19.73 9.22 18.96
CA PRO A 228 20.60 10.21 18.35
C PRO A 228 22.08 9.88 18.50
N ARG A 229 22.45 8.96 19.42
CA ARG A 229 23.84 8.53 19.62
C ARG A 229 24.24 7.41 18.67
N ARG A 230 23.28 6.62 18.21
CA ARG A 230 23.46 5.43 17.36
C ARG A 230 22.24 5.29 16.45
N PRO A 231 22.04 6.23 15.52
CA PRO A 231 20.88 6.18 14.66
C PRO A 231 20.98 4.95 13.76
N LYS A 232 19.83 4.40 13.42
CA LYS A 232 19.69 3.20 12.60
C LYS A 232 18.51 3.37 11.66
N THR A 233 18.53 2.64 10.55
CA THR A 233 17.32 2.47 9.76
C THR A 233 16.27 1.71 10.58
N TYR A 234 15.00 1.83 10.21
CA TYR A 234 13.93 1.10 10.88
C TYR A 234 14.16 -0.42 10.80
N GLN A 235 14.61 -0.90 9.63
CA GLN A 235 14.93 -2.31 9.40
C GLN A 235 16.10 -2.80 10.27
N GLU A 236 17.17 -2.02 10.41
CA GLU A 236 18.29 -2.37 11.30
C GLU A 236 17.89 -2.44 12.78
N ALA A 237 16.90 -1.64 13.18
CA ALA A 237 16.32 -1.69 14.53
C ALA A 237 15.47 -2.94 14.73
N GLU A 238 14.65 -3.32 13.74
CA GLU A 238 13.91 -4.59 13.74
C GLU A 238 14.83 -5.79 13.86
N ASP A 239 15.88 -5.84 13.04
CA ASP A 239 16.87 -6.92 13.03
C ASP A 239 17.60 -7.04 14.38
N GLN A 240 17.97 -5.90 14.97
CA GLN A 240 18.60 -5.88 16.29
C GLN A 240 17.69 -6.44 17.37
N LEU A 241 16.40 -6.09 17.33
CA LEU A 241 15.40 -6.51 18.32
C LEU A 241 14.82 -7.90 18.02
N ARG A 242 15.16 -8.49 16.86
CA ARG A 242 14.61 -9.75 16.36
C ARG A 242 13.08 -9.72 16.29
N SER A 243 12.52 -8.56 15.91
CA SER A 243 11.09 -8.39 15.69
C SER A 243 10.69 -8.94 14.33
N ILE A 244 9.38 -9.09 14.10
CA ILE A 244 8.85 -9.36 12.77
C ILE A 244 9.07 -8.11 11.91
N SER A 245 9.65 -8.27 10.72
CA SER A 245 9.90 -7.14 9.82
C SER A 245 8.60 -6.49 9.35
N HIS A 246 8.59 -5.16 9.29
CA HIS A 246 7.51 -4.37 8.70
C HIS A 246 7.24 -4.74 7.24
N ILE A 247 8.23 -5.24 6.49
CA ILE A 247 8.04 -5.71 5.12
C ILE A 247 7.05 -6.89 5.12
N VAL A 248 7.32 -7.88 5.98
CA VAL A 248 6.50 -9.08 6.15
C VAL A 248 5.11 -8.74 6.68
N LEU A 249 5.03 -7.86 7.69
CA LEU A 249 3.74 -7.41 8.23
C LEU A 249 2.91 -6.63 7.22
N GLY A 250 3.56 -5.82 6.37
CA GLY A 250 2.93 -5.06 5.30
C GLY A 250 2.37 -5.98 4.22
N GLU A 251 3.15 -6.96 3.78
CA GLU A 251 2.73 -8.00 2.84
C GLU A 251 1.51 -8.77 3.35
N VAL A 252 1.56 -9.23 4.60
CA VAL A 252 0.44 -9.94 5.24
C VAL A 252 -0.82 -9.07 5.25
N ALA A 253 -0.71 -7.80 5.63
CA ALA A 253 -1.84 -6.89 5.67
C ALA A 253 -2.38 -6.61 4.27
N ALA A 254 -1.52 -6.37 3.28
CA ALA A 254 -1.93 -6.09 1.91
C ALA A 254 -2.72 -7.26 1.30
N ALA A 255 -2.23 -8.47 1.51
CA ALA A 255 -2.92 -9.68 1.08
C ALA A 255 -4.25 -9.90 1.83
N LEU A 256 -4.30 -9.65 3.14
CA LEU A 256 -5.53 -9.76 3.93
C LEU A 256 -6.59 -8.71 3.59
N TRP A 257 -6.16 -7.51 3.19
CA TRP A 257 -7.05 -6.45 2.73
C TRP A 257 -7.49 -6.66 1.28
N GLY A 258 -6.87 -7.60 0.56
CA GLY A 258 -7.21 -7.91 -0.83
C GLY A 258 -6.73 -6.83 -1.80
N PHE A 259 -5.57 -6.22 -1.53
CA PHE A 259 -4.92 -5.36 -2.50
C PHE A 259 -4.44 -6.17 -3.72
N PRO A 260 -4.40 -5.55 -4.91
CA PRO A 260 -3.81 -6.17 -6.09
C PRO A 260 -2.39 -6.68 -5.86
N GLU A 261 -2.03 -7.74 -6.59
CA GLU A 261 -0.72 -8.40 -6.50
C GLU A 261 0.46 -7.44 -6.68
N TYR A 262 0.36 -6.49 -7.62
CA TYR A 262 1.41 -5.49 -7.83
C TYR A 262 1.71 -4.64 -6.57
N ILE A 263 0.71 -4.40 -5.72
CA ILE A 263 0.89 -3.71 -4.43
C ILE A 263 1.55 -4.64 -3.44
N VAL A 264 1.07 -5.89 -3.32
CA VAL A 264 1.64 -6.89 -2.40
C VAL A 264 3.13 -7.09 -2.71
N HIS A 265 3.48 -7.24 -3.98
CA HIS A 265 4.87 -7.39 -4.43
C HIS A 265 5.71 -6.13 -4.18
N SER A 266 5.16 -4.94 -4.41
CA SER A 266 5.87 -3.69 -4.09
C SER A 266 6.19 -3.56 -2.60
N LEU A 267 5.28 -4.00 -1.73
CA LEU A 267 5.49 -3.99 -0.29
C LEU A 267 6.53 -5.03 0.15
N SER A 268 6.55 -6.22 -0.44
CA SER A 268 7.51 -7.28 -0.06
C SER A 268 8.93 -7.02 -0.56
N SER A 269 9.11 -6.27 -1.65
CA SER A 269 10.43 -6.15 -2.30
C SER A 269 11.12 -4.78 -2.16
N HIS A 270 10.47 -3.74 -1.62
CA HIS A 270 11.01 -2.37 -1.64
C HIS A 270 12.31 -2.15 -0.84
N HIS A 271 12.73 -3.11 -0.02
CA HIS A 271 14.01 -3.12 0.70
C HIS A 271 15.02 -4.14 0.14
N LEU A 272 14.64 -4.93 -0.87
CA LEU A 272 15.54 -5.90 -1.50
C LEU A 272 16.53 -5.19 -2.40
N LYS A 273 17.77 -5.69 -2.47
CA LYS A 273 18.74 -5.14 -3.43
C LYS A 273 18.39 -5.67 -4.82
N PRO A 274 18.65 -4.92 -5.90
CA PRO A 274 18.27 -5.32 -7.26
C PRO A 274 18.70 -6.74 -7.68
N ASN A 275 19.90 -7.18 -7.26
CA ASN A 275 20.40 -8.52 -7.57
C ASN A 275 19.68 -9.64 -6.79
N ASP A 276 18.88 -9.30 -5.77
CA ASP A 276 18.09 -10.23 -4.98
C ASP A 276 16.64 -10.32 -5.52
N VAL A 277 16.28 -9.52 -6.54
CA VAL A 277 14.94 -9.47 -7.14
C VAL A 277 14.80 -10.46 -8.31
N ASP A 278 15.89 -10.72 -9.03
CA ASP A 278 15.92 -11.73 -10.11
C ASP A 278 15.58 -13.14 -9.56
N ASP A 279 15.95 -13.44 -8.31
CA ASP A 279 15.69 -14.74 -7.65
C ASP A 279 14.21 -14.92 -7.18
N LEU A 280 13.41 -13.85 -7.09
CA LEU A 280 12.02 -13.93 -6.62
C LEU A 280 10.98 -13.93 -7.74
N ALA A 281 11.40 -13.63 -8.98
CA ALA A 281 10.53 -13.67 -10.16
C ALA A 281 10.46 -15.08 -10.79
N GLU A 282 11.24 -16.05 -10.29
CA GLU A 282 11.35 -17.40 -10.85
C GLU A 282 10.45 -18.45 -10.17
N ASP A 283 9.82 -18.17 -9.02
CA ASP A 283 9.06 -19.20 -8.30
C ASP A 283 7.54 -19.11 -8.58
N ASP A 284 7.01 -20.17 -9.21
CA ASP A 284 5.59 -20.53 -9.37
C ASP A 284 4.72 -19.84 -10.46
N THR A 285 5.19 -19.78 -11.71
CA THR A 285 4.29 -19.84 -12.89
C THR A 285 4.51 -21.08 -13.74
N ASP A 286 4.65 -22.25 -13.10
CA ASP A 286 4.89 -23.55 -13.76
C ASP A 286 3.65 -24.16 -14.47
N PHE A 287 2.67 -23.34 -14.87
CA PHE A 287 1.43 -23.81 -15.52
C PHE A 287 0.97 -23.08 -16.78
N LEU A 288 1.82 -22.26 -17.41
CA LEU A 288 1.52 -21.75 -18.76
C LEU A 288 2.77 -21.88 -19.64
N ASP A 289 2.69 -22.87 -20.52
CA ASP A 289 3.40 -23.08 -21.79
C ASP A 289 4.81 -22.48 -21.96
N GLU A 290 5.77 -23.38 -22.17
CA GLU A 290 7.09 -23.14 -22.77
C GLU A 290 6.97 -22.51 -24.17
N ASP A 291 6.68 -21.22 -24.25
CA ASP A 291 6.96 -20.39 -25.43
C ASP A 291 7.70 -19.13 -24.93
N ASP A 292 9.02 -19.27 -24.96
CA ASP A 292 10.03 -18.32 -24.51
C ASP A 292 10.07 -17.10 -25.45
N ASP A 293 9.20 -16.13 -25.16
CA ASP A 293 9.24 -14.76 -25.69
C ASP A 293 8.69 -13.81 -24.61
N LYS A 294 9.23 -13.90 -23.38
CA LYS A 294 8.98 -12.85 -22.36
C LYS A 294 9.69 -11.58 -22.85
N PRO A 295 8.98 -10.48 -23.12
CA PRO A 295 9.63 -9.25 -23.55
C PRO A 295 10.60 -8.81 -22.45
N GLU A 296 11.88 -8.63 -22.79
CA GLU A 296 12.83 -7.93 -21.93
C GLU A 296 12.14 -6.64 -21.45
N HIS A 297 11.90 -6.52 -20.15
CA HIS A 297 11.17 -5.37 -19.62
C HIS A 297 12.04 -4.12 -19.83
N GLU A 298 11.76 -3.35 -20.87
CA GLU A 298 12.48 -2.10 -21.18
C GLU A 298 12.14 -1.05 -20.11
N GLY A 299 12.94 -1.01 -19.04
CA GLY A 299 12.95 0.08 -18.07
C GLY A 299 12.64 -0.32 -16.62
N PRO A 300 12.65 0.66 -15.69
CA PRO A 300 12.50 0.38 -14.26
C PRO A 300 11.11 -0.19 -13.92
N THR A 301 11.06 -1.13 -12.98
CA THR A 301 9.81 -1.72 -12.49
C THR A 301 9.14 -0.84 -11.42
N LEU A 302 7.86 -1.11 -11.12
CA LEU A 302 7.14 -0.44 -10.03
C LEU A 302 7.85 -0.60 -8.68
N GLN A 303 8.37 -1.79 -8.41
CA GLN A 303 9.11 -2.11 -7.18
C GLN A 303 10.36 -1.23 -7.05
N GLN A 304 11.11 -1.07 -8.15
CA GLN A 304 12.30 -0.21 -8.21
C GLN A 304 11.94 1.27 -7.99
N VAL A 305 10.81 1.73 -8.55
CA VAL A 305 10.29 3.09 -8.33
C VAL A 305 9.96 3.31 -6.85
N VAL A 306 9.23 2.38 -6.22
CA VAL A 306 8.83 2.48 -4.81
C VAL A 306 10.04 2.43 -3.88
N ALA A 307 11.00 1.54 -4.15
CA ALA A 307 12.23 1.44 -3.37
C ALA A 307 13.05 2.73 -3.41
N LEU A 308 13.25 3.29 -4.61
CA LEU A 308 13.97 4.56 -4.78
C LEU A 308 13.21 5.72 -4.12
N ALA A 309 11.89 5.76 -4.26
CA ALA A 309 11.04 6.78 -3.64
C ALA A 309 11.16 6.77 -2.11
N ASN A 310 11.12 5.59 -1.49
CA ASN A 310 11.27 5.42 -0.04
C ASN A 310 12.60 5.99 0.47
N GLN A 311 13.70 5.77 -0.25
CA GLN A 311 15.00 6.36 0.11
C GLN A 311 15.01 7.89 -0.05
N TYR A 312 14.44 8.42 -1.14
CA TYR A 312 14.29 9.86 -1.32
C TYR A 312 13.39 10.51 -0.26
N THR A 313 12.38 9.82 0.27
CA THR A 313 11.57 10.33 1.39
C THR A 313 12.45 10.67 2.58
N HIS A 314 13.36 9.79 2.97
CA HIS A 314 14.29 10.03 4.08
C HIS A 314 15.23 11.20 3.82
N TRP A 315 15.70 11.34 2.57
CA TRP A 315 16.45 12.54 2.16
C TRP A 315 15.62 13.81 2.35
N VAL A 316 14.42 13.86 1.75
CA VAL A 316 13.57 15.05 1.72
C VAL A 316 13.14 15.47 3.13
N MET A 317 12.91 14.50 4.02
CA MET A 317 12.58 14.75 5.42
C MET A 317 13.78 15.13 6.30
N LEU A 318 14.97 15.25 5.71
CA LEU A 318 16.23 15.53 6.41
C LEU A 318 16.56 14.46 7.48
N GLN A 319 16.30 13.20 7.13
CA GLN A 319 16.58 12.02 7.94
C GLN A 319 17.58 11.09 7.23
N PRO A 320 18.76 11.56 6.80
CA PRO A 320 19.68 10.74 6.00
C PRO A 320 20.13 9.46 6.74
N HIS A 321 20.16 9.49 8.08
CA HIS A 321 20.48 8.34 8.92
C HIS A 321 19.46 7.19 8.84
N ARG A 322 18.27 7.43 8.30
CA ARG A 322 17.25 6.39 8.06
C ARG A 322 17.33 5.81 6.65
N MET A 323 18.14 6.39 5.78
CA MET A 323 18.35 5.93 4.41
C MET A 323 19.30 4.73 4.40
N ASP A 324 18.96 3.70 3.64
CA ASP A 324 19.94 2.68 3.25
C ASP A 324 20.71 3.23 2.04
N GLU A 325 21.88 3.81 2.30
CA GLU A 325 22.72 4.43 1.26
C GLU A 325 23.13 3.43 0.17
N THR A 326 23.40 2.18 0.55
CA THR A 326 23.79 1.13 -0.41
C THR A 326 22.63 0.79 -1.33
N LEU A 327 21.42 0.65 -0.76
CA LEU A 327 20.21 0.39 -1.52
C LEU A 327 19.88 1.57 -2.44
N PHE A 328 19.97 2.79 -1.92
CA PHE A 328 19.74 4.03 -2.67
C PHE A 328 20.67 4.13 -3.88
N GLU A 329 21.97 3.88 -3.71
CA GLU A 329 22.95 3.89 -4.80
C GLU A 329 22.63 2.87 -5.89
N LYS A 330 22.27 1.64 -5.49
CA LYS A 330 21.94 0.57 -6.44
C LYS A 330 20.70 0.91 -7.26
N TYR A 331 19.62 1.37 -6.63
CA TYR A 331 18.43 1.77 -7.35
C TYR A 331 18.67 2.99 -8.21
N ALA A 332 19.32 4.04 -7.69
CA ALA A 332 19.61 5.24 -8.48
C ALA A 332 20.37 4.92 -9.79
N LYS A 333 21.28 3.94 -9.76
CA LYS A 333 21.99 3.46 -10.94
C LYS A 333 21.07 2.83 -12.00
N ILE A 334 20.02 2.10 -11.58
CA ILE A 334 19.01 1.53 -12.50
C ILE A 334 18.28 2.64 -13.27
N PHE A 335 18.02 3.75 -12.60
CA PHE A 335 17.40 4.93 -13.22
C PHE A 335 18.41 5.80 -13.99
N GLY A 336 19.67 5.38 -14.10
CA GLY A 336 20.72 6.14 -14.78
C GLY A 336 21.14 7.41 -14.04
N PHE A 337 20.89 7.51 -12.73
CA PHE A 337 21.23 8.70 -11.95
C PHE A 337 22.68 8.60 -11.47
N ASP A 338 23.52 9.52 -11.95
CA ASP A 338 24.81 9.81 -11.33
C ASP A 338 24.64 10.65 -10.05
N GLU A 339 25.74 10.91 -9.34
CA GLU A 339 25.72 11.72 -8.10
C GLU A 339 25.05 13.08 -8.30
N LYS A 340 25.38 13.79 -9.38
CA LYS A 340 24.81 15.10 -9.66
C LYS A 340 23.30 15.01 -9.91
N LYS A 341 22.86 14.02 -10.69
CA LYS A 341 21.44 13.81 -10.99
C LYS A 341 20.67 13.43 -9.73
N ARG A 342 21.27 12.63 -8.83
CA ARG A 342 20.64 12.27 -7.55
C ARG A 342 20.35 13.51 -6.71
N ASP A 343 21.32 14.42 -6.60
CA ASP A 343 21.19 15.68 -5.86
C ASP A 343 20.17 16.63 -6.50
N GLU A 344 20.17 16.74 -7.83
CA GLU A 344 19.20 17.54 -8.59
C GLU A 344 17.77 17.05 -8.36
N VAL A 345 17.56 15.73 -8.43
CA VAL A 345 16.26 15.10 -8.16
C VAL A 345 15.87 15.33 -6.70
N GLY A 346 16.76 15.05 -5.75
CA GLY A 346 16.50 15.26 -4.32
C GLY A 346 16.12 16.70 -4.00
N THR A 347 16.84 17.67 -4.58
CA THR A 347 16.54 19.11 -4.44
C THR A 347 15.17 19.46 -5.02
N SER A 348 14.83 18.92 -6.19
CA SER A 348 13.53 19.15 -6.82
C SER A 348 12.39 18.60 -5.94
N LEU A 349 12.59 17.45 -5.31
CA LEU A 349 11.59 16.81 -4.43
C LEU A 349 11.36 17.55 -3.11
N MET A 350 12.27 18.46 -2.69
CA MET A 350 12.09 19.25 -1.47
C MET A 350 10.80 20.09 -1.47
N GLU A 351 10.29 20.46 -2.65
CA GLU A 351 9.02 21.17 -2.77
C GLU A 351 7.82 20.39 -2.19
N PHE A 352 7.90 19.06 -2.17
CA PHE A 352 6.82 18.22 -1.65
C PHE A 352 6.75 18.21 -0.13
N ARG A 353 7.87 18.50 0.55
CA ARG A 353 7.89 18.65 2.02
C ARG A 353 7.09 19.85 2.48
N GLU A 354 7.22 20.98 1.78
CA GLU A 354 6.49 22.21 2.13
C GLU A 354 4.97 22.02 1.99
N LYS A 355 4.54 21.24 0.99
CA LYS A 355 3.13 20.89 0.71
C LYS A 355 2.59 19.73 1.56
N ALA A 356 3.41 19.05 2.35
CA ALA A 356 2.99 17.98 3.27
C ALA A 356 2.83 18.48 4.71
N ALA A 357 3.40 19.65 5.03
CA ALA A 357 3.28 20.32 6.33
C ALA A 357 2.10 21.31 6.40
N SER A 358 1.44 21.58 5.27
CA SER A 358 0.23 22.38 5.10
C SER A 358 -0.99 21.49 4.92
#